data_AF-A0A352RSU1-F1
#
_entry.id   AF-A0A352RSU1-F1
#
_cell.length_a   1.000
_cell.length_b   1.000
_cell.length_c   1.000
_cell.angle_alpha   90.00
_cell.angle_beta   90.00
_cell.angle_gamma   90.00
#
_symmetry.space_group_name_H-M   'P 1'
#
loop_
_entity.id
_entity.type
_entity.pdbx_description
1 polymer ?
#
loop_
_entity_poly.entity_id
_entity_poly.type
_entity_poly.pdbx_seq_one_letter_code
_entity_poly.pdbx_strand_id
1 'polypeptide(L)'
;PIMIAGGIGNIDGSHTHKDPLPAGTLLIQLGGPGMRIGMGGGAASSMATGTNTADLDFDSVQRGNPEMERRAQEVINACWQLGDENPILSIHDVGAGGISNAFPELVDGADRGARFDLRQVHLEESGLSPAEIWCNESQERYVLAIAPNSLPLFQAMCERERSPFAVVGVATEEKQLQLVDSHVDAALKEHFPVNMPMDVLLGKPPRMHRDVTRVEREFPPVDVTGISLEQAVRDVLRHPTVANKSFLISIGDRTVGGMNARDQMVGPWQVPVADVAVTTLDYKGTAGEAMTMGERTPLAVIDAPASGRMAIGEALTNLAAAPVKDLGKVKLSANWMAACGVAGEDAKLYDTVHAVGMELCPALGISIPVGKDSLSMRTKWSDADGDKEVVAPVSLIISAFAAV
;
A
#
# COMPACT_ATOMS: atom_id res chain seq x y z
N PRO A 1 -13.75 -6.69 3.00
CA PRO A 1 -13.25 -6.64 4.40
C PRO A 1 -12.08 -5.65 4.49
N ILE A 2 -11.68 -5.24 5.69
CA ILE A 2 -10.41 -4.51 5.88
C ILE A 2 -9.30 -5.54 5.95
N MET A 3 -8.42 -5.54 4.95
CA MET A 3 -7.15 -6.28 4.96
C MET A 3 -6.05 -5.22 4.91
N ILE A 4 -5.25 -5.14 5.97
CA ILE A 4 -4.22 -4.11 6.13
C ILE A 4 -2.85 -4.75 6.31
N ALA A 5 -1.88 -4.22 5.59
CA ALA A 5 -0.48 -4.59 5.68
C ALA A 5 0.37 -3.31 5.68
N GLY A 6 1.43 -3.29 6.48
CA GLY A 6 2.35 -2.17 6.61
C GLY A 6 3.57 -2.60 7.41
N GLY A 7 4.61 -1.76 7.40
CA GLY A 7 5.86 -2.05 8.07
C GLY A 7 6.79 -0.85 8.08
N ILE A 8 8.01 -1.09 8.51
CA ILE A 8 9.11 -0.13 8.54
C ILE A 8 10.30 -0.70 7.81
N GLY A 9 11.18 0.18 7.33
CA GLY A 9 12.45 -0.18 6.72
C GLY A 9 13.47 0.91 6.99
N ASN A 10 14.75 0.56 6.82
CA ASN A 10 15.87 1.48 6.94
C ASN A 10 16.36 1.91 5.56
N ILE A 11 16.75 3.18 5.46
CA ILE A 11 17.26 3.79 4.23
C ILE A 11 18.47 4.66 4.58
N ASP A 12 19.51 4.60 3.75
CA ASP A 12 20.65 5.52 3.87
C ASP A 12 20.18 6.94 3.54
N GLY A 13 20.65 7.93 4.30
CA GLY A 13 20.30 9.34 4.08
C GLY A 13 20.69 9.85 2.69
N SER A 14 21.69 9.25 2.05
CA SER A 14 22.12 9.57 0.69
C SER A 14 21.11 9.12 -0.39
N HIS A 15 20.23 8.17 -0.09
CA HIS A 15 19.29 7.57 -1.05
C HIS A 15 17.82 7.97 -0.83
N THR A 16 17.54 8.99 -0.01
CA THR A 16 16.15 9.42 0.29
C THR A 16 15.49 10.23 -0.83
N HIS A 17 16.26 10.69 -1.82
CA HIS A 17 15.77 11.44 -2.97
C HIS A 17 16.02 10.64 -4.24
N LYS A 18 15.13 10.80 -5.24
CA LYS A 18 15.32 10.22 -6.56
C LYS A 18 16.26 11.10 -7.39
N ASP A 19 17.11 10.47 -8.19
CA ASP A 19 18.01 11.16 -9.09
C ASP A 19 17.31 11.55 -10.40
N PRO A 20 17.81 12.59 -11.10
CA PRO A 20 17.36 12.91 -12.45
C PRO A 20 17.56 11.73 -13.40
N LEU A 21 16.71 11.65 -14.43
CA LEU A 21 16.82 10.64 -15.49
C LEU A 21 17.25 11.33 -16.80
N PRO A 22 18.55 11.39 -17.15
CA PRO A 22 18.99 11.87 -18.46
C PRO A 22 18.38 11.06 -19.61
N ALA A 23 18.23 11.64 -20.79
CA ALA A 23 17.80 10.87 -21.95
C ALA A 23 18.80 9.75 -22.28
N GLY A 24 18.26 8.61 -22.72
CA GLY A 24 19.01 7.37 -22.91
C GLY A 24 19.16 6.54 -21.63
N THR A 25 18.72 7.02 -20.47
CA THR A 25 18.60 6.20 -19.25
C THR A 25 17.78 4.94 -19.54
N LEU A 26 18.28 3.78 -19.12
CA LEU A 26 17.64 2.50 -19.35
C LEU A 26 16.49 2.32 -18.35
N LEU A 27 15.34 1.87 -18.86
CA LEU A 27 14.15 1.57 -18.07
C LEU A 27 14.00 0.05 -17.99
N ILE A 28 13.98 -0.46 -16.76
CA ILE A 28 14.09 -1.89 -16.47
C ILE A 28 12.88 -2.35 -15.66
N GLN A 29 12.36 -3.53 -16.02
CA GLN A 29 11.52 -4.34 -15.16
C GLN A 29 12.42 -5.31 -14.39
N LEU A 30 12.37 -5.27 -13.06
CA LEU A 30 13.04 -6.23 -12.17
C LEU A 30 11.99 -7.14 -11.51
N GLY A 31 12.29 -8.42 -11.42
CA GLY A 31 11.48 -9.41 -10.70
C GLY A 31 10.69 -10.34 -11.63
N GLY A 32 9.48 -10.69 -11.21
CA GLY A 32 8.69 -11.74 -11.83
C GLY A 32 8.31 -11.47 -13.30
N PRO A 33 8.16 -12.52 -14.12
CA PRO A 33 7.57 -12.39 -15.45
C PRO A 33 6.07 -12.05 -15.34
N GLY A 34 5.57 -11.22 -16.28
CA GLY A 34 4.16 -10.87 -16.36
C GLY A 34 3.28 -12.02 -16.85
N MET A 35 2.06 -12.06 -16.33
CA MET A 35 1.00 -13.04 -16.61
C MET A 35 -0.33 -12.31 -16.79
N ARG A 36 -1.37 -12.99 -17.26
CA ARG A 36 -2.72 -12.40 -17.33
C ARG A 36 -3.40 -12.42 -15.96
N ILE A 37 -2.96 -11.53 -15.08
CA ILE A 37 -3.42 -11.43 -13.69
C ILE A 37 -3.86 -10.00 -13.40
N GLY A 38 -4.95 -9.85 -12.65
CA GLY A 38 -5.34 -8.56 -12.08
C GLY A 38 -5.75 -7.51 -13.11
N MET A 39 -6.30 -7.91 -14.26
CA MET A 39 -6.63 -6.97 -15.32
C MET A 39 -7.68 -5.97 -14.84
N GLY A 40 -7.29 -4.70 -14.69
CA GLY A 40 -8.19 -3.64 -14.23
C GLY A 40 -8.52 -3.70 -12.73
N GLY A 41 -7.68 -4.31 -11.89
CA GLY A 41 -7.87 -4.38 -10.44
C GLY A 41 -8.08 -3.00 -9.78
N GLY A 42 -7.41 -1.95 -10.27
CA GLY A 42 -7.67 -0.57 -9.86
C GLY A 42 -9.12 -0.10 -10.08
N ALA A 43 -9.75 -0.48 -11.20
CA ALA A 43 -11.15 -0.17 -11.47
C ALA A 43 -12.11 -1.07 -10.66
N ALA A 44 -11.79 -2.36 -10.54
CA ALA A 44 -12.60 -3.32 -9.78
C ALA A 44 -12.66 -2.98 -8.29
N SER A 45 -11.54 -2.56 -7.69
CA SER A 45 -11.48 -2.12 -6.28
C SER A 45 -12.23 -0.81 -6.02
N SER A 46 -12.49 -0.03 -7.06
CA SER A 46 -13.27 1.22 -7.00
C SER A 46 -14.80 0.99 -7.05
N MET A 47 -15.25 -0.26 -7.29
CA MET A 47 -16.66 -0.62 -7.41
C MET A 47 -17.20 -1.33 -6.17
N ALA A 48 -18.54 -1.33 -5.99
CA ALA A 48 -19.18 -2.04 -4.88
C ALA A 48 -19.16 -3.56 -5.11
N THR A 49 -18.82 -4.31 -4.07
CA THR A 49 -18.82 -5.78 -4.07
C THR A 49 -20.23 -6.39 -4.09
N GLY A 50 -20.43 -7.51 -4.81
CA GLY A 50 -21.62 -8.37 -4.69
C GLY A 50 -22.49 -8.56 -5.94
N THR A 51 -22.24 -7.84 -7.05
CA THR A 51 -23.02 -7.96 -8.31
C THR A 51 -22.16 -8.24 -9.55
N ASN A 52 -20.93 -8.74 -9.38
CA ASN A 52 -19.99 -8.88 -10.49
C ASN A 52 -20.30 -10.14 -11.34
N THR A 53 -20.09 -10.01 -12.65
CA THR A 53 -20.05 -11.16 -13.58
C THR A 53 -18.85 -12.04 -13.26
N ALA A 54 -18.92 -13.34 -13.58
CA ALA A 54 -17.86 -14.31 -13.26
C ALA A 54 -16.46 -13.89 -13.77
N ASP A 55 -16.40 -13.22 -14.93
CA ASP A 55 -15.14 -12.73 -15.51
C ASP A 55 -14.44 -11.66 -14.63
N LEU A 56 -15.22 -10.74 -14.03
CA LEU A 56 -14.69 -9.72 -13.11
C LEU A 56 -14.20 -10.32 -11.78
N ASP A 57 -14.70 -11.50 -11.41
CA ASP A 57 -14.28 -12.20 -10.19
C ASP A 57 -12.93 -12.91 -10.39
N PHE A 58 -12.67 -13.47 -11.59
CA PHE A 58 -11.35 -14.03 -11.94
C PHE A 58 -10.25 -12.98 -11.95
N ASP A 59 -10.52 -11.78 -12.49
CA ASP A 59 -9.55 -10.67 -12.49
C ASP A 59 -9.24 -10.15 -11.06
N SER A 60 -10.03 -10.52 -10.06
CA SER A 60 -9.76 -10.18 -8.65
C SER A 60 -8.86 -11.19 -7.92
N VAL A 61 -8.56 -12.34 -8.55
CA VAL A 61 -7.70 -13.38 -7.98
C VAL A 61 -6.24 -13.00 -8.16
N GLN A 62 -5.59 -12.67 -7.05
CA GLN A 62 -4.16 -12.33 -7.01
C GLN A 62 -3.27 -13.57 -6.85
N ARG A 63 -2.03 -13.49 -7.34
CA ARG A 63 -1.01 -14.54 -7.21
C ARG A 63 0.30 -13.95 -6.71
N GLY A 64 0.69 -14.30 -5.49
CA GLY A 64 1.98 -13.92 -4.92
C GLY A 64 3.02 -15.04 -4.98
N ASN A 65 4.28 -14.66 -5.19
CA ASN A 65 5.47 -15.51 -5.06
C ASN A 65 6.55 -14.79 -4.22
N PRO A 66 6.51 -14.87 -2.88
CA PRO A 66 7.43 -14.13 -2.00
C PRO A 66 8.92 -14.44 -2.22
N GLU A 67 9.26 -15.60 -2.78
CA GLU A 67 10.65 -15.95 -3.11
C GLU A 67 11.22 -15.07 -4.24
N MET A 68 10.38 -14.73 -5.21
CA MET A 68 10.74 -13.82 -6.30
C MET A 68 11.00 -12.41 -5.76
N GLU A 69 10.13 -11.93 -4.87
CA GLU A 69 10.32 -10.63 -4.21
C GLU A 69 11.61 -10.60 -3.38
N ARG A 70 11.95 -11.71 -2.69
CA ARG A 70 13.21 -11.81 -1.96
C ARG A 70 14.42 -11.68 -2.87
N ARG A 71 14.42 -12.33 -4.04
CA ARG A 71 15.53 -12.23 -5.03
C ARG A 71 15.68 -10.80 -5.56
N ALA A 72 14.57 -10.14 -5.88
CA ALA A 72 14.59 -8.73 -6.27
C ALA A 72 15.12 -7.83 -5.13
N GLN A 73 14.69 -8.08 -3.89
CA GLN A 73 15.17 -7.35 -2.72
C GLN A 73 16.69 -7.51 -2.52
N GLU A 74 17.29 -8.67 -2.80
CA GLU A 74 18.74 -8.83 -2.70
C GLU A 74 19.51 -8.03 -3.77
N VAL A 75 18.94 -7.87 -4.97
CA VAL A 75 19.51 -6.96 -5.98
C VAL A 75 19.43 -5.51 -5.49
N ILE A 76 18.29 -5.09 -4.95
CA ILE A 76 18.11 -3.75 -4.38
C ILE A 76 19.11 -3.55 -3.23
N ASN A 77 19.31 -4.57 -2.38
CA ASN A 77 20.31 -4.55 -1.32
C ASN A 77 21.72 -4.34 -1.84
N ALA A 78 22.12 -5.14 -2.83
CA ALA A 78 23.43 -5.00 -3.45
C ALA A 78 23.65 -3.62 -4.07
N CYS A 79 22.60 -3.01 -4.63
CA CYS A 79 22.67 -1.68 -5.24
C CYS A 79 22.88 -0.58 -4.18
N TRP A 80 22.05 -0.50 -3.14
CA TRP A 80 22.19 0.56 -2.14
C TRP A 80 23.43 0.39 -1.27
N GLN A 81 23.91 -0.85 -1.06
CA GLN A 81 25.14 -1.12 -0.30
C GLN A 81 26.42 -0.60 -0.97
N LEU A 82 26.35 -0.20 -2.25
CA LEU A 82 27.44 0.50 -2.92
C LEU A 82 27.57 1.99 -2.54
N GLY A 83 26.64 2.52 -1.73
CA GLY A 83 26.67 3.92 -1.30
C GLY A 83 26.57 4.87 -2.49
N ASP A 84 27.59 5.69 -2.69
CA ASP A 84 27.65 6.67 -3.80
C ASP A 84 27.73 6.00 -5.19
N GLU A 85 28.12 4.72 -5.27
CA GLU A 85 28.20 3.95 -6.52
C GLU A 85 26.91 3.17 -6.82
N ASN A 86 25.80 3.48 -6.13
CA ASN A 86 24.50 2.87 -6.39
C ASN A 86 24.05 3.11 -7.85
N PRO A 87 23.81 2.06 -8.66
CA PRO A 87 23.44 2.22 -10.07
C PRO A 87 21.99 2.68 -10.28
N ILE A 88 21.14 2.61 -9.25
CA ILE A 88 19.71 2.94 -9.33
C ILE A 88 19.54 4.45 -9.21
N LEU A 89 19.08 5.09 -10.29
CA LEU A 89 18.70 6.51 -10.31
C LEU A 89 17.29 6.71 -9.75
N SER A 90 16.38 5.82 -10.13
CA SER A 90 15.01 5.80 -9.61
C SER A 90 14.48 4.37 -9.61
N ILE A 91 13.54 4.10 -8.70
CA ILE A 91 12.87 2.81 -8.53
C ILE A 91 11.46 3.06 -8.02
N HIS A 92 10.49 2.30 -8.55
CA HIS A 92 9.09 2.36 -8.17
C HIS A 92 8.50 0.94 -8.14
N ASP A 93 7.52 0.70 -7.27
CA ASP A 93 6.77 -0.54 -7.25
C ASP A 93 5.84 -0.66 -8.46
N VAL A 94 5.46 -1.89 -8.78
CA VAL A 94 4.42 -2.19 -9.77
C VAL A 94 3.21 -2.75 -9.03
N GLY A 95 2.13 -1.96 -8.99
CA GLY A 95 0.87 -2.33 -8.35
C GLY A 95 -0.31 -2.20 -9.32
N ALA A 96 -1.31 -1.42 -8.91
CA ALA A 96 -2.52 -1.18 -9.71
C ALA A 96 -2.20 -0.55 -11.08
N GLY A 97 -2.81 -1.09 -12.14
CA GLY A 97 -2.50 -0.72 -13.52
C GLY A 97 -1.18 -1.28 -14.06
N GLY A 98 -0.40 -2.02 -13.26
CA GLY A 98 0.82 -2.67 -13.71
C GLY A 98 1.90 -1.70 -14.20
N ILE A 99 2.69 -2.15 -15.17
CA ILE A 99 3.77 -1.34 -15.75
C ILE A 99 3.24 -0.16 -16.57
N SER A 100 1.96 -0.18 -16.97
CA SER A 100 1.29 0.93 -17.61
C SER A 100 1.10 2.15 -16.72
N ASN A 101 1.08 1.96 -15.39
CA ASN A 101 1.09 3.05 -14.42
C ASN A 101 2.52 3.36 -13.95
N ALA A 102 3.25 2.31 -13.56
CA ALA A 102 4.54 2.45 -12.88
C ALA A 102 5.62 3.13 -13.76
N PHE A 103 5.73 2.78 -15.05
CA PHE A 103 6.72 3.40 -15.92
C PHE A 103 6.41 4.87 -16.22
N PRO A 104 5.17 5.24 -16.62
CA PRO A 104 4.81 6.65 -16.78
C PRO A 104 5.03 7.48 -15.52
N GLU A 105 4.65 6.99 -14.34
CA GLU A 105 4.91 7.70 -13.06
C GLU A 105 6.42 7.89 -12.82
N LEU A 106 7.23 6.85 -13.08
CA LEU A 106 8.68 6.92 -12.90
C LEU A 106 9.33 7.99 -13.78
N VAL A 107 8.94 8.11 -15.06
CA VAL A 107 9.56 9.07 -15.99
C VAL A 107 8.95 10.48 -15.88
N ASP A 108 7.66 10.59 -15.56
CA ASP A 108 7.02 11.88 -15.28
C ASP A 108 7.60 12.53 -14.03
N GLY A 109 7.88 11.74 -12.98
CA GLY A 109 8.56 12.20 -11.77
C GLY A 109 9.95 12.81 -12.01
N ALA A 110 10.55 12.54 -13.18
CA ALA A 110 11.83 13.11 -13.62
C ALA A 110 11.69 14.09 -14.80
N ASP A 111 10.47 14.50 -15.14
CA ASP A 111 10.14 15.42 -16.23
C ASP A 111 10.57 14.91 -17.62
N ARG A 112 10.44 13.60 -17.86
CA ARG A 112 10.84 12.91 -19.10
C ARG A 112 9.68 12.22 -19.80
N GLY A 113 9.87 11.91 -21.09
CA GLY A 113 9.09 10.89 -21.77
C GLY A 113 9.83 9.55 -21.81
N ALA A 114 9.28 8.60 -22.55
CA ALA A 114 9.90 7.29 -22.70
C ALA A 114 9.48 6.59 -23.98
N ARG A 115 10.39 5.77 -24.49
CA ARG A 115 10.13 4.82 -25.57
C ARG A 115 10.39 3.40 -25.09
N PHE A 116 9.35 2.58 -25.15
CA PHE A 116 9.35 1.18 -24.76
C PHE A 116 9.20 0.27 -25.98
N ASP A 117 9.76 -0.93 -25.88
CA ASP A 117 9.47 -2.03 -26.80
C ASP A 117 8.71 -3.11 -26.04
N LEU A 118 7.45 -3.31 -26.44
CA LEU A 118 6.51 -4.28 -25.89
C LEU A 118 7.09 -5.69 -25.87
N ARG A 119 7.95 -6.03 -26.85
CA ARG A 119 8.56 -7.36 -26.98
C ARG A 119 9.73 -7.60 -26.04
N GLN A 120 10.21 -6.55 -25.37
CA GLN A 120 11.20 -6.67 -24.29
C GLN A 120 10.57 -6.88 -22.92
N VAL A 121 9.25 -6.75 -22.78
CA VAL A 121 8.55 -7.03 -21.52
C VAL A 121 8.69 -8.53 -21.21
N HIS A 122 9.20 -8.84 -20.02
CA HIS A 122 9.38 -10.21 -19.57
C HIS A 122 8.03 -10.80 -19.15
N LEU A 123 7.61 -11.88 -19.83
CA LEU A 123 6.30 -12.53 -19.70
C LEU A 123 6.46 -14.04 -19.53
N GLU A 124 5.55 -14.66 -18.79
CA GLU A 124 5.46 -16.12 -18.59
C GLU A 124 4.55 -16.75 -19.65
N GLU A 125 3.56 -16.00 -20.13
CA GLU A 125 2.52 -16.47 -21.04
C GLU A 125 2.68 -15.91 -22.46
N SER A 126 2.47 -16.76 -23.47
CA SER A 126 2.36 -16.35 -24.87
C SER A 126 0.92 -16.01 -25.25
N GLY A 127 0.73 -15.09 -26.19
CA GLY A 127 -0.59 -14.80 -26.77
C GLY A 127 -1.35 -13.65 -26.09
N LEU A 128 -0.71 -12.96 -25.14
CA LEU A 128 -1.24 -11.74 -24.54
C LEU A 128 -1.33 -10.62 -25.58
N SER A 129 -2.45 -9.89 -25.56
CA SER A 129 -2.62 -8.64 -26.30
C SER A 129 -1.71 -7.55 -25.74
N PRO A 130 -1.41 -6.47 -26.51
CA PRO A 130 -0.63 -5.34 -26.00
C PRO A 130 -1.16 -4.74 -24.69
N ALA A 131 -2.49 -4.68 -24.53
CA ALA A 131 -3.13 -4.21 -23.31
C ALA A 131 -2.88 -5.15 -22.11
N GLU A 132 -2.97 -6.47 -22.32
CA GLU A 132 -2.69 -7.45 -21.27
C GLU A 132 -1.21 -7.45 -20.87
N ILE A 133 -0.29 -7.33 -21.83
CA ILE A 133 1.15 -7.22 -21.55
C ILE A 133 1.45 -5.98 -20.71
N TRP A 134 0.84 -4.85 -21.04
CA TRP A 134 1.16 -3.55 -20.45
C TRP A 134 0.45 -3.30 -19.12
N CYS A 135 -0.79 -3.77 -18.97
CA CYS A 135 -1.67 -3.40 -17.85
C CYS A 135 -1.91 -4.51 -16.82
N ASN A 136 -1.36 -5.72 -17.01
CA ASN A 136 -1.50 -6.77 -15.99
C ASN A 136 -0.87 -6.34 -14.66
N GLU A 137 -1.50 -6.76 -13.57
CA GLU A 137 -1.08 -6.48 -12.19
C GLU A 137 -0.36 -7.71 -11.60
N SER A 138 0.49 -8.37 -12.41
CA SER A 138 1.36 -9.44 -11.90
C SER A 138 2.28 -8.90 -10.79
N GLN A 139 2.43 -9.71 -9.74
CA GLN A 139 3.13 -9.37 -8.51
C GLN A 139 4.67 -9.48 -8.62
N GLU A 140 5.37 -9.06 -7.57
CA GLU A 140 6.83 -9.12 -7.43
C GLU A 140 7.61 -8.43 -8.57
N ARG A 141 7.12 -7.26 -9.00
CA ARG A 141 7.77 -6.45 -10.03
C ARG A 141 8.09 -5.06 -9.52
N TYR A 142 9.24 -4.56 -9.96
CA TYR A 142 9.69 -3.19 -9.76
C TYR A 142 10.08 -2.60 -11.11
N VAL A 143 9.82 -1.31 -11.28
CA VAL A 143 10.40 -0.54 -12.39
C VAL A 143 11.57 0.26 -11.87
N LEU A 144 12.68 0.26 -12.60
CA LEU A 144 13.88 0.99 -12.19
C LEU A 144 14.58 1.63 -13.39
N ALA A 145 15.32 2.69 -13.09
CA ALA A 145 16.06 3.46 -14.05
C ALA A 145 17.55 3.46 -13.70
N ILE A 146 18.40 3.11 -14.66
CA ILE A 146 19.86 3.07 -14.51
C ILE A 146 20.55 3.73 -15.70
N ALA A 147 21.75 4.27 -15.46
CA ALA A 147 22.58 4.76 -16.55
C ALA A 147 23.05 3.59 -17.45
N PRO A 148 23.19 3.78 -18.79
CA PRO A 148 23.57 2.68 -19.69
C PRO A 148 24.89 1.98 -19.37
N ASN A 149 25.86 2.74 -18.87
CA ASN A 149 27.16 2.22 -18.43
C ASN A 149 27.08 1.37 -17.15
N SER A 150 26.01 1.48 -16.37
CA SER A 150 25.76 0.68 -15.18
C SER A 150 25.14 -0.68 -15.48
N LEU A 151 24.68 -0.92 -16.71
CA LEU A 151 24.01 -2.17 -17.07
C LEU A 151 24.85 -3.44 -16.80
N PRO A 152 26.16 -3.51 -17.12
CA PRO A 152 26.95 -4.70 -16.84
C PRO A 152 27.05 -5.02 -15.34
N LEU A 153 27.16 -3.99 -14.50
CA LEU A 153 27.19 -4.14 -13.05
C LEU A 153 25.83 -4.65 -12.53
N PHE A 154 24.75 -4.01 -12.96
CA PHE A 154 23.39 -4.38 -12.58
C PHE A 154 23.05 -5.83 -13.02
N GLN A 155 23.42 -6.19 -14.25
CA GLN A 155 23.24 -7.55 -14.78
C GLN A 155 23.97 -8.59 -13.91
N ALA A 156 25.23 -8.32 -13.54
CA ALA A 156 26.00 -9.24 -12.69
C ALA A 156 25.35 -9.43 -11.30
N MET A 157 24.75 -8.39 -10.72
CA MET A 157 24.00 -8.49 -9.47
C MET A 157 22.74 -9.36 -9.66
N CYS A 158 21.95 -9.09 -10.69
CA CYS A 158 20.76 -9.88 -11.03
C CYS A 158 21.08 -11.36 -11.25
N GLU A 159 22.14 -11.69 -12.01
CA GLU A 159 22.58 -13.07 -12.25
C GLU A 159 23.03 -13.76 -10.96
N ARG A 160 23.76 -13.05 -10.09
CA ARG A 160 24.18 -13.56 -8.78
C ARG A 160 23.01 -13.89 -7.88
N GLU A 161 22.00 -13.03 -7.82
CA GLU A 161 20.79 -13.25 -7.01
C GLU A 161 19.72 -14.07 -7.74
N ARG A 162 19.98 -14.43 -8.99
CA ARG A 162 19.01 -15.07 -9.89
C ARG A 162 17.75 -14.23 -10.03
N SER A 163 17.78 -12.92 -9.84
CA SER A 163 16.59 -12.09 -10.06
C SER A 163 16.41 -11.83 -11.56
N PRO A 164 15.27 -12.19 -12.18
CA PRO A 164 15.05 -11.86 -13.58
C PRO A 164 14.95 -10.35 -13.74
N PHE A 165 15.40 -9.85 -14.89
CA PHE A 165 15.18 -8.46 -15.27
C PHE A 165 15.10 -8.34 -16.79
N ALA A 166 14.52 -7.25 -17.27
CA ALA A 166 14.51 -6.90 -18.68
C ALA A 166 14.65 -5.39 -18.87
N VAL A 167 15.51 -4.97 -19.79
CA VAL A 167 15.55 -3.58 -20.26
C VAL A 167 14.41 -3.39 -21.26
N VAL A 168 13.35 -2.72 -20.84
CA VAL A 168 12.11 -2.60 -21.62
C VAL A 168 12.05 -1.33 -22.47
N GLY A 169 12.88 -0.35 -22.16
CA GLY A 169 12.84 0.94 -22.85
C GLY A 169 13.93 1.90 -22.42
N VAL A 170 13.80 3.14 -22.89
CA VAL A 170 14.71 4.25 -22.58
C VAL A 170 13.94 5.53 -22.29
N ALA A 171 14.46 6.34 -21.38
CA ALA A 171 13.95 7.69 -21.14
C ALA A 171 14.31 8.63 -22.30
N THR A 172 13.41 9.56 -22.64
CA THR A 172 13.58 10.52 -23.73
C THR A 172 13.47 11.96 -23.25
N GLU A 173 14.13 12.90 -23.95
CA GLU A 173 13.96 14.34 -23.70
C GLU A 173 12.54 14.81 -24.05
N GLU A 174 12.02 14.33 -25.18
CA GLU A 174 10.64 14.60 -25.59
C GLU A 174 9.67 13.94 -24.60
N LYS A 175 8.72 14.71 -24.08
CA LYS A 175 7.69 14.28 -23.10
C LYS A 175 6.54 13.52 -23.77
N GLN A 176 6.91 12.46 -24.47
CA GLN A 176 5.99 11.58 -25.17
C GLN A 176 6.16 10.15 -24.65
N LEU A 177 5.05 9.46 -24.45
CA LEU A 177 5.03 8.04 -24.16
C LEU A 177 4.82 7.27 -25.45
N GLN A 178 5.82 6.46 -25.82
CA GLN A 178 5.74 5.54 -26.95
C GLN A 178 5.90 4.10 -26.45
N LEU A 179 4.90 3.27 -26.70
CA LEU A 179 5.00 1.82 -26.60
C LEU A 179 4.99 1.28 -28.02
N VAL A 180 6.05 0.58 -28.40
CA VAL A 180 6.24 0.04 -29.74
C VAL A 180 6.14 -1.48 -29.71
N ASP A 181 5.47 -2.07 -30.69
CA ASP A 181 5.52 -3.50 -30.95
C ASP A 181 6.49 -3.79 -32.09
N SER A 182 7.72 -4.21 -31.75
CA SER A 182 8.77 -4.48 -32.74
C SER A 182 8.52 -5.68 -33.65
N HIS A 183 7.52 -6.52 -33.35
CA HIS A 183 7.08 -7.59 -34.25
C HIS A 183 6.07 -7.13 -35.32
N VAL A 184 5.55 -5.91 -35.20
CA VAL A 184 4.63 -5.30 -36.17
C VAL A 184 5.39 -4.33 -37.06
N ASP A 185 5.06 -4.31 -38.36
CA ASP A 185 5.66 -3.39 -39.33
C ASP A 185 5.44 -1.93 -38.91
N ALA A 186 6.50 -1.12 -38.92
CA ALA A 186 6.49 0.29 -38.52
C ALA A 186 5.54 1.18 -39.34
N ALA A 187 5.11 0.74 -40.53
CA ALA A 187 4.10 1.43 -41.34
C ALA A 187 2.67 1.22 -40.84
N LEU A 188 2.43 0.23 -39.99
CA LEU A 188 1.11 -0.10 -39.45
C LEU A 188 0.84 0.68 -38.16
N LYS A 189 -0.42 1.05 -37.94
CA LYS A 189 -0.83 1.79 -36.72
C LYS A 189 -0.61 0.94 -35.46
N GLU A 190 -0.79 -0.36 -35.60
CA GLU A 190 -0.61 -1.38 -34.57
C GLU A 190 0.84 -1.48 -34.07
N HIS A 191 1.82 -0.91 -34.80
CA HIS A 191 3.19 -0.78 -34.34
C HIS A 191 3.32 0.11 -33.09
N PHE A 192 2.38 1.04 -32.91
CA PHE A 192 2.33 1.94 -31.77
C PHE A 192 1.08 1.69 -30.92
N PRO A 193 1.03 0.63 -30.08
CA PRO A 193 -0.06 0.44 -29.13
C PRO A 193 -0.33 1.67 -28.26
N VAL A 194 0.73 2.42 -27.89
CA VAL A 194 0.63 3.72 -27.21
C VAL A 194 1.55 4.71 -27.92
N ASN A 195 1.00 5.85 -28.29
CA ASN A 195 1.78 7.00 -28.79
C ASN A 195 1.02 8.28 -28.45
N MET A 196 1.36 8.89 -27.33
CA MET A 196 0.70 10.11 -26.85
C MET A 196 1.62 10.97 -25.98
N PRO A 197 1.37 12.29 -25.93
CA PRO A 197 2.02 13.16 -24.96
C PRO A 197 1.79 12.73 -23.51
N MET A 198 2.78 12.93 -22.64
CA MET A 198 2.68 12.59 -21.21
C MET A 198 1.58 13.39 -20.49
N ASP A 199 1.38 14.65 -20.85
CA ASP A 199 0.36 15.53 -20.28
C ASP A 199 -1.07 15.13 -20.66
N VAL A 200 -1.26 14.43 -21.77
CA VAL A 200 -2.54 13.83 -22.15
C VAL A 200 -2.83 12.61 -21.30
N LEU A 201 -1.81 11.76 -21.04
CA LEU A 201 -1.97 10.56 -20.23
C LEU A 201 -2.21 10.90 -18.74
N LEU A 202 -1.40 11.81 -18.20
CA LEU A 202 -1.41 12.20 -16.78
C LEU A 202 -2.24 13.47 -16.52
N GLY A 203 -2.93 13.96 -17.55
CA GLY A 203 -3.78 15.13 -17.49
C GLY A 203 -4.85 14.96 -16.41
N LYS A 204 -4.88 15.90 -15.46
CA LYS A 204 -5.81 15.83 -14.33
C LYS A 204 -7.17 16.36 -14.74
N PRO A 205 -8.27 15.60 -14.60
CA PRO A 205 -9.61 16.14 -14.73
C PRO A 205 -9.85 17.23 -13.66
N PRO A 206 -10.88 18.09 -13.83
CA PRO A 206 -11.24 19.08 -12.83
C PRO A 206 -11.41 18.45 -11.44
N ARG A 207 -11.04 19.20 -10.39
CA ARG A 207 -11.18 18.73 -9.01
C ARG A 207 -12.64 18.36 -8.74
N MET A 208 -12.85 17.18 -8.16
CA MET A 208 -14.19 16.72 -7.77
C MET A 208 -14.77 17.63 -6.69
N HIS A 209 -16.01 18.06 -6.87
CA HIS A 209 -16.80 18.75 -5.85
C HIS A 209 -17.86 17.81 -5.30
N ARG A 210 -17.89 17.60 -3.98
CA ARG A 210 -18.90 16.77 -3.30
C ARG A 210 -19.80 17.68 -2.47
N ASP A 211 -21.07 17.77 -2.84
CA ASP A 211 -22.10 18.45 -2.07
C ASP A 211 -22.85 17.42 -1.23
N VAL A 212 -22.66 17.46 0.09
CA VAL A 212 -23.07 16.40 1.01
C VAL A 212 -23.67 16.99 2.27
N THR A 213 -24.55 16.22 2.91
CA THR A 213 -25.27 16.64 4.12
C THR A 213 -24.90 15.76 5.31
N ARG A 214 -24.91 16.35 6.51
CA ARG A 214 -24.80 15.62 7.77
C ARG A 214 -26.12 14.92 8.06
N VAL A 215 -26.05 13.70 8.56
CA VAL A 215 -27.21 12.89 8.95
C VAL A 215 -27.11 12.59 10.43
N GLU A 216 -28.02 13.15 11.22
CA GLU A 216 -28.13 12.83 12.64
C GLU A 216 -28.87 11.51 12.85
N ARG A 217 -28.41 10.72 13.82
CA ARG A 217 -29.04 9.46 14.21
C ARG A 217 -29.20 9.47 15.73
N GLU A 218 -30.41 9.19 16.18
CA GLU A 218 -30.68 8.99 17.61
C GLU A 218 -30.53 7.51 17.95
N PHE A 219 -29.77 7.23 19.01
CA PHE A 219 -29.61 5.89 19.55
C PHE A 219 -30.24 5.83 20.93
N PRO A 220 -30.97 4.76 21.27
CA PRO A 220 -31.47 4.59 22.63
C PRO A 220 -30.31 4.45 23.61
N PRO A 221 -30.45 4.89 24.87
CA PRO A 221 -29.49 4.60 25.92
C PRO A 221 -29.25 3.10 26.04
N VAL A 222 -28.02 2.71 26.39
CA VAL A 222 -27.70 1.30 26.64
C VAL A 222 -28.43 0.85 27.90
N ASP A 223 -29.32 -0.13 27.75
CA ASP A 223 -29.96 -0.79 28.89
C ASP A 223 -29.08 -1.96 29.36
N VAL A 224 -28.51 -1.80 30.54
CA VAL A 224 -27.68 -2.83 31.20
C VAL A 224 -28.44 -3.57 32.30
N THR A 225 -29.74 -3.33 32.44
CA THR A 225 -30.58 -3.97 33.46
C THR A 225 -30.61 -5.48 33.25
N GLY A 226 -30.34 -6.24 34.31
CA GLY A 226 -30.33 -7.70 34.26
C GLY A 226 -29.08 -8.34 33.64
N ILE A 227 -28.11 -7.54 33.17
CA ILE A 227 -26.80 -8.06 32.74
C ILE A 227 -25.95 -8.31 33.98
N SER A 228 -25.61 -9.59 34.24
CA SER A 228 -24.69 -9.92 35.33
C SER A 228 -23.24 -9.62 34.92
N LEU A 229 -22.43 -9.17 35.87
CA LEU A 229 -21.01 -8.89 35.61
C LEU A 229 -20.27 -10.14 35.13
N GLU A 230 -20.58 -11.31 35.68
CA GLU A 230 -19.98 -12.57 35.25
C GLU A 230 -20.26 -12.85 33.77
N GLN A 231 -21.52 -12.66 33.33
CA GLN A 231 -21.91 -12.85 31.94
C GLN A 231 -21.17 -11.84 31.04
N ALA A 232 -21.15 -10.56 31.42
CA ALA A 232 -20.47 -9.52 30.67
C ALA A 232 -18.98 -9.83 30.48
N VAL A 233 -18.28 -10.25 31.54
CA VAL A 233 -16.86 -10.63 31.45
C VAL A 233 -16.67 -11.83 30.51
N ARG A 234 -17.51 -12.86 30.61
CA ARG A 234 -17.44 -14.03 29.72
C ARG A 234 -17.67 -13.67 28.26
N ASP A 235 -18.63 -12.80 27.97
CA ASP A 235 -18.95 -12.38 26.61
C ASP A 235 -17.85 -11.50 26.02
N VAL A 236 -17.35 -10.54 26.80
CA VAL A 236 -16.24 -9.67 26.39
C VAL A 236 -14.98 -10.50 26.10
N LEU A 237 -14.59 -11.42 26.98
CA LEU A 237 -13.40 -12.25 26.77
C LEU A 237 -13.51 -13.24 25.59
N ARG A 238 -14.74 -13.60 25.19
CA ARG A 238 -15.01 -14.46 24.03
C ARG A 238 -15.14 -13.69 22.73
N HIS A 239 -15.34 -12.37 22.78
CA HIS A 239 -15.46 -11.56 21.58
C HIS A 239 -14.14 -11.60 20.80
N PRO A 240 -14.12 -11.93 19.49
CA PRO A 240 -12.88 -12.09 18.73
C PRO A 240 -11.94 -10.89 18.77
N THR A 241 -12.46 -9.66 18.85
CA THR A 241 -11.67 -8.42 19.02
C THR A 241 -10.86 -8.40 20.33
N VAL A 242 -11.34 -9.03 21.40
CA VAL A 242 -10.68 -9.06 22.73
C VAL A 242 -9.95 -10.37 22.99
N ALA A 243 -10.49 -11.48 22.49
CA ALA A 243 -9.95 -12.82 22.73
C ALA A 243 -8.48 -12.98 22.27
N ASN A 244 -7.82 -14.04 22.76
CA ASN A 244 -6.44 -14.36 22.42
C ASN A 244 -6.20 -14.41 20.89
N LYS A 245 -5.08 -13.82 20.43
CA LYS A 245 -4.73 -13.68 19.01
C LYS A 245 -3.63 -14.64 18.52
N SER A 246 -3.30 -15.69 19.27
CA SER A 246 -2.20 -16.61 18.93
C SER A 246 -2.32 -17.17 17.51
N PHE A 247 -3.54 -17.45 17.04
CA PHE A 247 -3.78 -17.99 15.68
C PHE A 247 -3.36 -17.03 14.55
N LEU A 248 -3.30 -15.72 14.80
CA LEU A 248 -2.79 -14.71 13.86
C LEU A 248 -1.27 -14.51 13.99
N ILE A 249 -0.72 -14.78 15.17
CA ILE A 249 0.65 -14.40 15.53
C ILE A 249 1.63 -15.54 15.28
N SER A 250 1.27 -16.78 15.63
CA SER A 250 2.20 -17.93 15.55
C SER A 250 2.42 -18.45 14.13
N ILE A 251 1.62 -17.99 13.17
CA ILE A 251 1.75 -18.34 11.75
C ILE A 251 2.77 -17.45 11.01
N GLY A 252 3.09 -16.28 11.56
CA GLY A 252 4.09 -15.36 11.03
C GLY A 252 5.42 -15.47 11.77
N ASP A 253 6.52 -15.36 11.03
CA ASP A 253 7.86 -15.24 11.62
C ASP A 253 7.98 -13.93 12.42
N ARG A 254 8.69 -13.96 13.54
CA ARG A 254 8.90 -12.80 14.44
C ARG A 254 10.36 -12.66 14.88
N THR A 255 11.28 -13.30 14.18
CA THR A 255 12.69 -13.46 14.58
C THR A 255 13.67 -13.31 13.43
N VAL A 256 13.21 -13.42 12.18
CA VAL A 256 14.04 -13.24 10.98
C VAL A 256 14.80 -11.91 11.03
N GLY A 257 16.07 -11.96 10.65
CA GLY A 257 16.98 -10.82 10.72
C GLY A 257 17.57 -10.55 12.11
N GLY A 258 17.04 -11.14 13.20
CA GLY A 258 17.65 -11.07 14.54
C GLY A 258 17.58 -9.70 15.22
N MET A 259 16.80 -8.76 14.70
CA MET A 259 16.66 -7.38 15.23
C MET A 259 15.32 -7.15 15.95
N ASN A 260 14.53 -8.21 16.20
CA ASN A 260 13.26 -8.10 16.91
C ASN A 260 13.52 -8.07 18.42
N ALA A 261 13.31 -6.92 19.07
CA ALA A 261 13.52 -6.74 20.52
C ALA A 261 12.23 -6.98 21.32
N ARG A 262 11.07 -6.60 20.77
CA ARG A 262 9.75 -6.83 21.37
C ARG A 262 8.76 -7.32 20.31
N ASP A 263 8.41 -8.61 20.38
CA ASP A 263 7.29 -9.19 19.64
C ASP A 263 6.00 -9.21 20.50
N GLN A 264 4.92 -9.71 19.91
CA GLN A 264 3.59 -9.77 20.53
C GLN A 264 3.52 -10.68 21.77
N MET A 265 4.37 -11.72 21.85
CA MET A 265 4.33 -12.73 22.91
C MET A 265 5.12 -12.30 24.15
N VAL A 266 4.44 -12.18 25.30
CA VAL A 266 5.02 -11.61 26.52
C VAL A 266 5.27 -12.67 27.59
N GLY A 267 6.45 -12.58 28.21
CA GLY A 267 6.82 -13.30 29.42
C GLY A 267 7.03 -14.81 29.23
N PRO A 268 7.31 -15.55 30.32
CA PRO A 268 7.61 -16.98 30.25
C PRO A 268 6.51 -17.85 29.65
N TRP A 269 5.25 -17.38 29.69
CA TRP A 269 4.09 -18.08 29.14
C TRP A 269 3.77 -17.70 27.69
N GLN A 270 4.53 -16.77 27.09
CA GLN A 270 4.35 -16.34 25.70
C GLN A 270 2.90 -15.95 25.38
N VAL A 271 2.34 -15.07 26.20
CA VAL A 271 0.94 -14.62 26.04
C VAL A 271 0.89 -13.44 25.07
N PRO A 272 0.06 -13.43 24.02
CA PRO A 272 0.05 -12.41 22.97
C PRO A 272 -0.62 -11.11 23.43
N VAL A 273 0.07 -10.30 24.23
CA VAL A 273 -0.47 -9.09 24.88
C VAL A 273 0.48 -7.91 24.87
N ALA A 274 1.55 -7.92 24.07
CA ALA A 274 2.39 -6.73 23.94
C ALA A 274 1.63 -5.63 23.18
N ASP A 275 1.64 -4.42 23.73
CA ASP A 275 1.00 -3.24 23.10
C ASP A 275 1.83 -2.66 21.95
N VAL A 276 3.13 -2.93 21.92
CA VAL A 276 4.09 -2.34 20.99
C VAL A 276 5.05 -3.38 20.43
N ALA A 277 5.39 -3.24 19.15
CA ALA A 277 6.51 -3.93 18.54
C ALA A 277 7.75 -3.02 18.55
N VAL A 278 8.91 -3.59 18.88
CA VAL A 278 10.19 -2.85 18.91
C VAL A 278 11.26 -3.64 18.18
N THR A 279 11.97 -2.98 17.29
CA THR A 279 13.14 -3.48 16.56
C THR A 279 14.39 -2.72 16.95
N THR A 280 15.57 -3.32 16.80
CA THR A 280 16.86 -2.63 16.89
C THR A 280 17.30 -2.14 15.51
N LEU A 281 17.97 -0.99 15.48
CA LEU A 281 18.51 -0.41 14.24
C LEU A 281 19.69 -1.21 13.69
N ASP A 282 20.45 -1.85 14.57
CA ASP A 282 21.62 -2.65 14.23
C ASP A 282 21.86 -3.80 15.22
N TYR A 283 22.96 -4.53 15.05
CA TYR A 283 23.38 -5.66 15.90
C TYR A 283 24.30 -5.26 17.07
N LYS A 284 24.53 -3.97 17.31
CA LYS A 284 25.55 -3.48 18.26
C LYS A 284 24.95 -2.60 19.36
N GLY A 285 24.09 -1.66 18.98
CA GLY A 285 23.46 -0.70 19.87
C GLY A 285 22.12 -1.16 20.41
N THR A 286 21.49 -0.28 21.17
CA THR A 286 20.13 -0.48 21.74
C THR A 286 19.13 0.51 21.17
N ALA A 287 19.55 1.33 20.20
CA ALA A 287 18.65 2.22 19.48
C ALA A 287 17.78 1.40 18.51
N GLY A 288 16.59 1.88 18.23
CA GLY A 288 15.60 1.09 17.52
C GLY A 288 14.44 1.88 16.95
N GLU A 289 13.41 1.14 16.58
CA GLU A 289 12.15 1.66 16.08
C GLU A 289 11.00 0.97 16.82
N ALA A 290 9.95 1.73 17.10
CA ALA A 290 8.72 1.25 17.72
C ALA A 290 7.55 1.44 16.76
N MET A 291 6.65 0.46 16.74
CA MET A 291 5.44 0.46 15.93
C MET A 291 4.22 0.02 16.75
N THR A 292 3.12 0.76 16.59
CA THR A 292 1.82 0.43 17.20
C THR A 292 0.69 0.67 16.21
N MET A 293 -0.47 0.11 16.53
CA MET A 293 -1.72 0.38 15.82
C MET A 293 -2.79 0.84 16.80
N GLY A 294 -3.73 1.66 16.32
CA GLY A 294 -4.92 2.07 17.05
C GLY A 294 -6.12 2.18 16.11
N GLU A 295 -7.28 1.72 16.58
CA GLU A 295 -8.53 1.75 15.83
C GLU A 295 -9.74 1.74 16.77
N ARG A 296 -10.81 2.42 16.38
CA ARG A 296 -12.08 2.34 17.12
C ARG A 296 -13.27 2.40 16.19
N THR A 297 -13.22 1.61 15.12
CA THR A 297 -14.15 1.71 13.99
C THR A 297 -15.64 1.62 14.37
N PRO A 298 -16.09 0.82 15.37
CA PRO A 298 -17.50 0.81 15.77
C PRO A 298 -18.00 2.14 16.34
N LEU A 299 -17.11 2.96 16.92
CA LEU A 299 -17.49 4.26 17.49
C LEU A 299 -18.01 5.22 16.41
N ALA A 300 -17.58 5.07 15.15
CA ALA A 300 -18.05 5.90 14.03
C ALA A 300 -19.51 5.66 13.63
N VAL A 301 -20.15 4.62 14.15
CA VAL A 301 -21.60 4.46 14.05
C VAL A 301 -22.32 5.58 14.81
N ILE A 302 -21.75 6.03 15.93
CA ILE A 302 -22.30 7.06 16.82
C ILE A 302 -21.65 8.42 16.58
N ASP A 303 -20.31 8.48 16.63
CA ASP A 303 -19.51 9.70 16.47
C ASP A 303 -18.21 9.38 15.73
N ALA A 304 -18.18 9.70 14.43
CA ALA A 304 -17.02 9.44 13.58
C ALA A 304 -15.79 10.30 13.94
N PRO A 305 -15.91 11.62 14.20
CA PRO A 305 -14.81 12.40 14.76
C PRO A 305 -14.21 11.80 16.05
N ALA A 306 -15.04 11.30 16.96
CA ALA A 306 -14.56 10.64 18.17
C ALA A 306 -13.82 9.33 17.87
N SER A 307 -14.29 8.54 16.89
CA SER A 307 -13.57 7.33 16.45
C SER A 307 -12.16 7.65 15.97
N GLY A 308 -11.99 8.73 15.19
CA GLY A 308 -10.70 9.17 14.69
C GLY A 308 -9.75 9.61 15.82
N ARG A 309 -10.26 10.40 16.78
CA ARG A 309 -9.49 10.81 17.97
C ARG A 309 -9.08 9.61 18.82
N MET A 310 -9.98 8.65 19.02
CA MET A 310 -9.70 7.43 19.80
C MET A 310 -8.70 6.52 19.11
N ALA A 311 -8.73 6.40 17.78
CA ALA A 311 -7.73 5.63 17.03
C ALA A 311 -6.31 6.19 17.23
N ILE A 312 -6.15 7.51 17.19
CA ILE A 312 -4.87 8.17 17.50
C ILE A 312 -4.51 7.98 18.97
N GLY A 313 -5.46 8.22 19.88
CA GLY A 313 -5.25 8.03 21.31
C GLY A 313 -4.74 6.64 21.66
N GLU A 314 -5.38 5.60 21.13
CA GLU A 314 -4.97 4.21 21.33
C GLU A 314 -3.57 3.92 20.78
N ALA A 315 -3.27 4.36 19.55
CA ALA A 315 -1.95 4.16 18.97
C ALA A 315 -0.85 4.77 19.85
N LEU A 316 -1.10 5.96 20.42
CA LEU A 316 -0.18 6.64 21.33
C LEU A 316 -0.09 5.97 22.71
N THR A 317 -1.21 5.51 23.27
CA THR A 317 -1.18 4.80 24.57
C THR A 317 -0.49 3.46 24.47
N ASN A 318 -0.65 2.75 23.35
CA ASN A 318 0.12 1.55 23.05
C ASN A 318 1.62 1.86 22.95
N LEU A 319 1.97 2.99 22.31
CA LEU A 319 3.35 3.40 22.10
C LEU A 319 4.05 3.82 23.40
N ALA A 320 3.30 4.19 24.43
CA ALA A 320 3.82 4.56 25.75
C ALA A 320 4.58 3.41 26.45
N ALA A 321 4.43 2.17 25.99
CA ALA A 321 5.21 1.02 26.45
C ALA A 321 6.64 0.97 25.88
N ALA A 322 7.02 1.90 25.00
CA ALA A 322 8.36 2.03 24.42
C ALA A 322 9.05 3.35 24.84
N PRO A 323 10.40 3.42 24.86
CA PRO A 323 11.13 4.59 25.37
C PRO A 323 11.20 5.74 24.35
N VAL A 324 10.06 6.18 23.84
CA VAL A 324 9.94 7.33 22.92
C VAL A 324 10.17 8.63 23.68
N LYS A 325 11.23 9.37 23.32
CA LYS A 325 11.66 10.57 24.06
C LYS A 325 10.75 11.78 23.91
N ASP A 326 10.08 11.90 22.77
CA ASP A 326 9.30 13.08 22.40
C ASP A 326 8.16 12.70 21.44
N LEU A 327 6.96 13.21 21.70
CA LEU A 327 5.79 13.01 20.84
C LEU A 327 6.01 13.60 19.43
N GLY A 328 6.79 14.67 19.29
CA GLY A 328 7.11 15.25 17.98
C GLY A 328 7.89 14.31 17.04
N LYS A 329 8.50 13.25 17.59
CA LYS A 329 9.19 12.19 16.83
C LYS A 329 8.25 11.11 16.32
N VAL A 330 7.01 11.06 16.81
CA VAL A 330 6.00 10.11 16.34
C VAL A 330 5.52 10.53 14.95
N LYS A 331 5.45 9.57 14.04
CA LYS A 331 4.90 9.70 12.69
C LYS A 331 3.76 8.72 12.52
N LEU A 332 2.65 9.20 11.97
CA LEU A 332 1.45 8.39 11.79
C LEU A 332 1.24 8.04 10.32
N SER A 333 0.79 6.82 10.07
CA SER A 333 0.05 6.48 8.85
C SER A 333 -1.44 6.55 9.14
N ALA A 334 -2.20 7.29 8.33
CA ALA A 334 -3.67 7.31 8.41
C ALA A 334 -4.30 6.56 7.24
N ASN A 335 -4.92 5.42 7.51
CA ASN A 335 -5.61 4.61 6.50
C ASN A 335 -7.12 4.75 6.66
N TRP A 336 -7.78 5.26 5.62
CA TRP A 336 -9.19 5.67 5.63
C TRP A 336 -10.06 4.70 4.86
N MET A 337 -10.96 4.02 5.56
CA MET A 337 -11.98 3.17 4.94
C MET A 337 -13.34 3.81 5.12
N ALA A 338 -14.08 4.02 4.03
CA ALA A 338 -15.41 4.64 4.08
C ALA A 338 -16.31 4.11 2.96
N ALA A 339 -17.63 4.22 3.12
CA ALA A 339 -18.61 3.89 2.09
C ALA A 339 -19.10 5.18 1.40
N CYS A 340 -18.24 5.81 0.60
CA CYS A 340 -18.58 7.10 -0.02
C CYS A 340 -19.82 7.00 -0.92
N GLY A 341 -20.64 8.05 -0.88
CA GLY A 341 -21.94 8.13 -1.54
C GLY A 341 -23.09 7.49 -0.76
N VAL A 342 -22.83 6.83 0.38
CA VAL A 342 -23.90 6.46 1.32
C VAL A 342 -24.28 7.68 2.15
N ALA A 343 -25.58 7.86 2.41
CA ALA A 343 -26.11 9.02 3.12
C ALA A 343 -25.41 9.21 4.49
N GLY A 344 -24.77 10.38 4.64
CA GLY A 344 -24.06 10.80 5.84
C GLY A 344 -22.59 10.34 5.95
N GLU A 345 -22.15 9.32 5.21
CA GLU A 345 -20.78 8.77 5.36
C GLU A 345 -19.70 9.72 4.80
N ASP A 346 -20.00 10.47 3.73
CA ASP A 346 -19.08 11.47 3.18
C ASP A 346 -18.82 12.62 4.18
N ALA A 347 -19.88 13.11 4.82
CA ALA A 347 -19.77 14.18 5.82
C ALA A 347 -19.04 13.68 7.07
N LYS A 348 -19.32 12.45 7.52
CA LYS A 348 -18.58 11.81 8.61
C LYS A 348 -17.10 11.67 8.29
N LEU A 349 -16.73 11.25 7.08
CA LEU A 349 -15.34 11.14 6.66
C LEU A 349 -14.66 12.51 6.73
N TYR A 350 -15.27 13.55 6.14
CA TYR A 350 -14.74 14.92 6.19
C TYR A 350 -14.54 15.41 7.62
N ASP A 351 -15.56 15.30 8.47
CA ASP A 351 -15.51 15.76 9.86
C ASP A 351 -14.45 14.99 10.67
N THR A 352 -14.26 13.69 10.39
CA THR A 352 -13.24 12.87 11.05
C THR A 352 -11.84 13.28 10.61
N VAL A 353 -11.61 13.49 9.30
CA VAL A 353 -10.34 13.99 8.76
C VAL A 353 -10.01 15.37 9.33
N HIS A 354 -10.99 16.27 9.43
CA HIS A 354 -10.81 17.58 10.04
C HIS A 354 -10.41 17.47 11.51
N ALA A 355 -11.15 16.68 12.30
CA ALA A 355 -10.89 16.50 13.73
C ALA A 355 -9.48 15.94 14.03
N VAL A 356 -8.96 15.06 13.18
CA VAL A 356 -7.61 14.51 13.40
C VAL A 356 -6.52 15.36 12.76
N GLY A 357 -6.72 15.82 11.52
CA GLY A 357 -5.68 16.48 10.72
C GLY A 357 -5.56 17.98 10.98
N MET A 358 -6.65 18.65 11.33
CA MET A 358 -6.68 20.10 11.55
C MET A 358 -6.73 20.48 13.04
N GLU A 359 -7.10 19.56 13.93
CA GLU A 359 -7.25 19.83 15.37
C GLU A 359 -6.29 18.97 16.22
N LEU A 360 -6.53 17.67 16.34
CA LEU A 360 -5.82 16.81 17.30
C LEU A 360 -4.32 16.67 16.99
N CYS A 361 -3.94 16.23 15.78
CA CYS A 361 -2.54 16.04 15.43
C CYS A 361 -1.72 17.34 15.53
N PRO A 362 -2.19 18.48 14.99
CA PRO A 362 -1.52 19.77 15.19
C PRO A 362 -1.37 20.15 16.67
N ALA A 363 -2.41 19.95 17.49
CA ALA A 363 -2.35 20.24 18.93
C ALA A 363 -1.34 19.37 19.68
N LEU A 364 -1.14 18.12 19.23
CA LEU A 364 -0.14 17.19 19.79
C LEU A 364 1.27 17.35 19.19
N GLY A 365 1.43 18.16 18.13
CA GLY A 365 2.71 18.28 17.41
C GLY A 365 3.09 17.02 16.62
N ILE A 366 2.12 16.20 16.23
CA ILE A 366 2.32 14.94 15.52
C ILE A 366 1.95 15.11 14.05
N SER A 367 2.75 14.53 13.16
CA SER A 367 2.50 14.58 11.71
C SER A 367 1.98 13.25 11.17
N ILE A 368 1.11 13.34 10.15
CA ILE A 368 0.65 12.22 9.33
C ILE A 368 1.33 12.33 7.94
N PRO A 369 2.59 11.87 7.76
CA PRO A 369 3.30 12.03 6.49
C PRO A 369 2.87 11.04 5.41
N VAL A 370 2.11 10.00 5.77
CA VAL A 370 1.70 8.93 4.85
C VAL A 370 0.27 8.48 5.16
N GLY A 371 -0.42 7.96 4.15
CA GLY A 371 -1.76 7.43 4.30
C GLY A 371 -2.28 6.86 3.00
N LYS A 372 -3.44 6.21 3.08
CA LYS A 372 -4.16 5.67 1.93
C LYS A 372 -5.66 5.68 2.22
N ASP A 373 -6.47 5.59 1.19
CA ASP A 373 -7.93 5.51 1.31
C ASP A 373 -8.53 4.36 0.49
N SER A 374 -9.67 3.87 0.97
CA SER A 374 -10.54 2.90 0.30
C SER A 374 -11.99 3.31 0.54
N LEU A 375 -12.64 3.82 -0.51
CA LEU A 375 -13.86 4.63 -0.40
C LEU A 375 -15.13 3.89 -0.84
N SER A 376 -15.06 2.59 -1.07
CA SER A 376 -16.14 1.74 -1.59
C SER A 376 -16.61 0.67 -0.58
N MET A 377 -16.44 0.92 0.73
CA MET A 377 -16.61 -0.08 1.81
C MET A 377 -18.08 -0.46 2.11
N ARG A 378 -18.76 -1.03 1.12
CA ARG A 378 -20.11 -1.58 1.20
C ARG A 378 -20.25 -2.83 0.32
N THR A 379 -21.22 -3.67 0.67
CA THR A 379 -21.59 -4.86 -0.10
C THR A 379 -23.09 -4.87 -0.30
N LYS A 380 -23.54 -5.07 -1.54
CA LYS A 380 -24.97 -5.16 -1.91
C LYS A 380 -25.23 -6.50 -2.57
N TRP A 381 -26.36 -7.12 -2.23
CA TRP A 381 -26.81 -8.35 -2.88
C TRP A 381 -28.34 -8.43 -2.84
N SER A 382 -28.91 -9.27 -3.69
CA SER A 382 -30.33 -9.59 -3.69
C SER A 382 -30.50 -11.07 -3.40
N ASP A 383 -31.41 -11.41 -2.50
CA ASP A 383 -31.82 -12.79 -2.25
C ASP A 383 -33.35 -12.92 -2.23
N ALA A 384 -33.86 -14.09 -1.81
CA ALA A 384 -35.30 -14.36 -1.80
C ALA A 384 -36.10 -13.39 -0.91
N ASP A 385 -35.46 -12.74 0.06
CA ASP A 385 -36.09 -11.76 0.96
C ASP A 385 -35.98 -10.32 0.42
N GLY A 386 -35.33 -10.11 -0.73
CA GLY A 386 -35.17 -8.81 -1.39
C GLY A 386 -33.72 -8.29 -1.40
N ASP A 387 -33.60 -6.99 -1.66
CA ASP A 387 -32.30 -6.30 -1.72
C ASP A 387 -31.75 -6.04 -0.31
N LYS A 388 -30.49 -6.39 -0.10
CA LYS A 388 -29.77 -6.26 1.17
C LYS A 388 -28.48 -5.47 0.96
N GLU A 389 -28.08 -4.74 1.99
CA GLU A 389 -26.86 -3.94 1.99
C GLU A 389 -26.18 -3.99 3.36
N VAL A 390 -24.86 -4.16 3.36
CA VAL A 390 -24.00 -3.98 4.53
C VAL A 390 -23.05 -2.83 4.25
N VAL A 391 -23.08 -1.83 5.13
CA VAL A 391 -22.25 -0.62 5.06
C VAL A 391 -21.27 -0.62 6.22
N ALA A 392 -19.97 -0.54 5.92
CA ALA A 392 -18.97 -0.36 6.97
C ALA A 392 -19.02 1.10 7.50
N PRO A 393 -18.84 1.32 8.81
CA PRO A 393 -18.68 2.67 9.33
C PRO A 393 -17.37 3.29 8.82
N VAL A 394 -17.26 4.62 8.84
CA VAL A 394 -15.97 5.30 8.69
C VAL A 394 -14.94 4.66 9.62
N SER A 395 -13.90 4.12 9.02
CA SER A 395 -12.94 3.25 9.68
C SER A 395 -11.54 3.83 9.48
N LEU A 396 -11.08 4.59 10.48
CA LEU A 396 -9.71 5.09 10.54
C LEU A 396 -8.83 4.08 11.28
N ILE A 397 -7.79 3.60 10.60
CA ILE A 397 -6.73 2.78 11.20
C ILE A 397 -5.46 3.61 11.25
N ILE A 398 -4.96 3.86 12.46
CA ILE A 398 -3.71 4.57 12.70
C ILE A 398 -2.61 3.56 12.95
N SER A 399 -1.50 3.69 12.23
CA SER A 399 -0.23 3.08 12.61
C SER A 399 0.71 4.19 13.07
N ALA A 400 1.30 4.06 14.25
CA ALA A 400 2.27 5.02 14.78
C ALA A 400 3.67 4.43 14.75
N PHE A 401 4.64 5.25 14.36
CA PHE A 401 6.06 4.89 14.24
C PHE A 401 6.92 5.91 14.98
N ALA A 402 7.94 5.44 15.69
CA ALA A 402 8.89 6.31 16.38
C ALA A 402 10.28 5.66 16.50
N ALA A 403 11.33 6.47 16.47
CA ALA A 403 12.67 6.02 16.87
C ALA A 403 12.75 5.90 18.41
N VAL A 404 13.44 4.87 18.91
CA VAL A 404 13.60 4.56 20.34
C VAL A 404 15.05 4.42 20.79
#